data_AF-A0A8J7AS59-F1
#
_entry.id   AF-A0A8J7AS59-F1
#
_cell.length_a   1.000
_cell.length_b   1.000
_cell.length_c   1.000
_cell.angle_alpha   90.00
_cell.angle_beta   90.00
_cell.angle_gamma   90.00
#
_symmetry.space_group_name_H-M   'P 1'
#
loop_
_entity.id
_entity.type
_entity.pdbx_description
1 polymer ?
#
loop_
_entity_poly.entity_id
_entity_poly.type
_entity_poly.pdbx_seq_one_letter_code
_entity_poly.pdbx_strand_id
1 'polypeptide(L)'
;MQRLNFGVSLFFALILGSVVPAVAQTPHSEEHPTVGTVESVASDDVLCYLTIVDDEGDRYENVGATFDVCAEQDRFLNQRASLEYRQVRVSSCQGAEPCAVTRVETVVAEVNILPVTPY
;
A
#
# COMPACT_ATOMS: atom_id res chain seq x y z
N MET A 1 13.13 54.06 21.50
CA MET A 1 14.55 54.33 21.18
C MET A 1 15.34 53.04 21.35
N GLN A 2 16.53 52.94 20.72
CA GLN A 2 17.47 51.80 20.63
C GLN A 2 17.18 50.82 19.45
N ARG A 3 17.49 51.19 18.20
CA ARG A 3 18.77 51.09 17.44
C ARG A 3 19.10 49.69 16.87
N LEU A 4 18.95 49.60 15.54
CA LEU A 4 19.58 48.69 14.58
C LEU A 4 21.04 48.34 14.94
N ASN A 5 21.43 47.08 14.70
CA ASN A 5 22.76 46.77 14.17
C ASN A 5 22.68 45.60 13.18
N PHE A 6 22.97 45.92 11.92
CA PHE A 6 23.19 45.01 10.81
C PHE A 6 24.59 44.38 10.96
N GLY A 7 24.64 43.08 11.23
CA GLY A 7 25.85 42.27 11.09
C GLY A 7 25.81 41.49 9.78
N VAL A 8 26.18 42.14 8.67
CA VAL A 8 26.48 41.44 7.41
C VAL A 8 27.80 40.70 7.61
N SER A 9 27.72 39.41 7.91
CA SER A 9 28.90 38.55 7.95
C SER A 9 29.05 37.85 6.61
N LEU A 10 29.89 38.45 5.76
CA LEU A 10 30.38 37.86 4.51
C LEU A 10 31.36 36.73 4.86
N PHE A 11 30.84 35.56 5.22
CA PHE A 11 31.60 34.32 5.16
C PHE A 11 31.44 33.73 3.77
N PHE A 12 32.35 34.11 2.87
CA PHE A 12 32.61 33.39 1.62
C PHE A 12 33.28 32.06 1.98
N ALA A 13 32.48 31.06 2.36
CA ALA A 13 32.95 29.69 2.47
C ALA A 13 32.94 29.06 1.07
N LEU A 14 34.13 28.99 0.47
CA LEU A 14 34.46 28.14 -0.67
C LEU A 14 34.19 26.68 -0.26
N ILE A 15 32.95 26.23 -0.42
CA ILE A 15 32.56 24.84 -0.20
C ILE A 15 33.02 24.02 -1.40
N LEU A 16 34.09 23.25 -1.18
CA LEU A 16 34.48 22.11 -2.00
C LEU A 16 33.23 21.29 -2.32
N GLY A 17 32.89 21.22 -3.61
CA GLY A 17 31.68 20.58 -4.11
C GLY A 17 31.54 19.16 -3.61
N SER A 18 30.60 18.97 -2.68
CA SER A 18 30.14 17.65 -2.28
C SER A 18 29.25 17.15 -3.41
N VAL A 19 29.78 16.28 -4.26
CA VAL A 19 28.97 15.44 -5.12
C VAL A 19 28.13 14.54 -4.21
N VAL A 20 26.90 14.97 -3.92
CA VAL A 20 25.90 14.10 -3.30
C VAL A 20 25.58 13.05 -4.36
N PRO A 21 25.86 11.76 -4.14
CA PRO A 21 25.36 10.75 -5.06
C PRO A 21 23.85 10.87 -5.06
N ALA A 22 23.27 11.07 -6.25
CA ALA A 22 21.83 10.98 -6.42
C ALA A 22 21.45 9.55 -6.05
N VAL A 23 20.90 9.36 -4.84
CA VAL A 23 20.22 8.12 -4.48
C VAL A 23 19.03 8.04 -5.41
N ALA A 24 19.18 7.28 -6.49
CA ALA A 24 18.06 6.88 -7.32
C ALA A 24 17.11 6.12 -6.41
N GLN A 25 16.00 6.76 -6.04
CA GLN A 25 14.89 6.09 -5.38
C GLN A 25 14.33 5.13 -6.44
N THR A 26 14.78 3.88 -6.40
CA THR A 26 14.12 2.79 -7.12
C THR A 26 12.66 2.84 -6.70
N PRO A 27 11.68 2.86 -7.63
CA PRO A 27 10.28 2.78 -7.26
C PRO A 27 10.14 1.54 -6.38
N HIS A 28 9.77 1.78 -5.13
CA HIS A 28 9.38 0.72 -4.20
C HIS A 28 8.10 0.16 -4.81
N SER A 29 8.24 -0.86 -5.65
CA SER A 29 7.12 -1.72 -6.02
C SER A 29 6.72 -2.34 -4.70
N GLU A 30 5.62 -1.89 -4.11
CA GLU A 30 5.08 -2.55 -2.91
C GLU A 30 4.81 -3.99 -3.32
N GLU A 31 5.70 -4.90 -2.92
CA GLU A 31 5.57 -6.31 -3.19
C GLU A 31 4.42 -6.81 -2.33
N HIS A 32 3.26 -6.99 -2.97
CA HIS A 32 2.11 -7.59 -2.32
C HIS A 32 2.33 -9.09 -2.17
N PRO A 33 1.95 -9.70 -1.03
CA PRO A 33 2.15 -11.12 -0.80
C PRO A 33 1.28 -11.92 -1.79
N THR A 34 1.85 -12.95 -2.41
CA THR A 34 1.10 -13.87 -3.29
C THR A 34 0.59 -15.10 -2.54
N VAL A 35 1.12 -15.35 -1.34
CA VAL A 35 0.71 -16.41 -0.42
C VAL A 35 0.75 -15.86 1.00
N GLY A 36 -0.23 -16.21 1.81
CA GLY A 36 -0.25 -15.87 3.23
C GLY A 36 -1.51 -16.34 3.93
N THR A 37 -1.57 -16.08 5.23
CA THR A 37 -2.75 -16.31 6.07
C THR A 37 -3.58 -15.05 6.14
N VAL A 38 -4.86 -15.13 5.80
CA VAL A 38 -5.77 -13.99 5.92
C VAL A 38 -6.27 -13.90 7.38
N GLU A 39 -5.78 -12.92 8.13
CA GLU A 39 -6.14 -12.74 9.55
C GLU A 39 -7.43 -11.95 9.74
N SER A 40 -7.71 -10.99 8.85
CA SER A 40 -8.90 -10.15 8.96
C SER A 40 -9.39 -9.66 7.62
N VAL A 41 -10.68 -9.35 7.58
CA VAL A 41 -11.38 -8.80 6.42
C VAL A 41 -12.21 -7.61 6.92
N ALA A 42 -12.09 -6.48 6.23
CA ALA A 42 -12.89 -5.29 6.45
C ALA A 42 -13.30 -4.70 5.10
N SER A 43 -14.36 -3.91 5.07
CA SER A 43 -14.81 -3.24 3.84
C SER A 43 -15.24 -1.82 4.15
N ASP A 44 -14.98 -0.90 3.23
CA ASP A 44 -15.61 0.42 3.19
C ASP A 44 -16.44 0.59 1.91
N ASP A 45 -16.87 1.82 1.62
CA ASP A 45 -17.67 2.14 0.42
C ASP A 45 -16.90 2.00 -0.90
N VAL A 46 -15.57 1.83 -0.84
CA VAL A 46 -14.66 1.92 -1.98
C VAL A 46 -14.05 0.56 -2.32
N LEU A 47 -13.54 -0.17 -1.33
CA LEU A 47 -12.91 -1.48 -1.50
C LEU A 47 -13.16 -2.41 -0.30
N CYS A 48 -12.91 -3.69 -0.54
CA CYS A 48 -12.61 -4.67 0.50
C CYS A 48 -11.13 -4.57 0.87
N TYR A 49 -10.79 -4.88 2.11
CA TYR A 49 -9.45 -4.85 2.65
C TYR A 49 -9.15 -6.11 3.44
N LEU A 50 -7.97 -6.67 3.21
CA LEU A 50 -7.47 -7.85 3.90
C LEU A 50 -6.28 -7.45 4.79
N THR A 51 -6.15 -8.15 5.91
CA THR A 51 -4.87 -8.27 6.62
C THR A 51 -4.29 -9.63 6.32
N ILE A 52 -3.09 -9.66 5.76
CA ILE A 52 -2.39 -10.89 5.37
C ILE A 52 -1.08 -10.98 6.13
N VAL A 53 -0.78 -12.15 6.69
CA VAL A 53 0.55 -12.48 7.20
C VAL A 53 1.17 -13.51 6.27
N ASP A 54 2.32 -13.20 5.68
CA ASP A 54 2.98 -14.13 4.76
C ASP A 54 3.72 -15.27 5.51
N ASP A 55 4.42 -16.11 4.76
CA ASP A 55 5.16 -17.24 5.32
C ASP A 55 6.45 -16.81 6.05
N GLU A 56 6.95 -15.59 5.80
CA GLU A 56 8.11 -15.00 6.48
C GLU A 56 7.71 -14.33 7.81
N GLY A 57 6.40 -14.12 8.01
CA GLY A 57 5.80 -13.49 9.18
C GLY A 57 5.56 -11.98 9.00
N ASP A 58 5.77 -11.45 7.79
CA ASP A 58 5.51 -10.05 7.48
C ASP A 58 3.99 -9.81 7.37
N ARG A 59 3.56 -8.72 8.01
CA ARG A 59 2.15 -8.33 8.13
C ARG A 59 1.82 -7.23 7.13
N TYR A 60 0.88 -7.51 6.24
CA TYR A 60 0.38 -6.59 5.23
C TYR A 60 -1.04 -6.16 5.59
N GLU A 61 -1.20 -4.90 5.96
CA GLU A 61 -2.48 -4.31 6.34
C GLU A 61 -3.10 -3.55 5.16
N ASN A 62 -4.43 -3.47 5.13
CA ASN A 62 -5.18 -2.74 4.11
C ASN A 62 -4.89 -3.18 2.66
N VAL A 63 -4.63 -4.48 2.46
CA VAL A 63 -4.46 -5.04 1.11
C VAL A 63 -5.81 -5.01 0.42
N GLY A 64 -5.93 -4.17 -0.62
CA GLY A 64 -7.18 -4.00 -1.36
C GLY A 64 -7.64 -5.31 -2.01
N ALA A 65 -8.92 -5.58 -1.93
CA ALA A 65 -9.59 -6.73 -2.53
C ALA A 65 -10.90 -6.31 -3.18
N THR A 66 -11.40 -7.16 -4.07
CA THR A 66 -12.73 -6.99 -4.65
C THR A 66 -13.81 -7.32 -3.61
N PHE A 67 -15.00 -6.74 -3.75
CA PHE A 67 -16.12 -7.04 -2.85
C PHE A 67 -16.56 -8.51 -2.90
N ASP A 68 -16.38 -9.18 -4.04
CA ASP A 68 -16.66 -10.62 -4.19
C ASP A 68 -15.80 -11.45 -3.22
N VAL A 69 -14.53 -11.08 -3.03
CA VAL A 69 -13.64 -11.73 -2.04
C VAL A 69 -14.17 -11.52 -0.62
N CYS A 70 -14.61 -10.31 -0.26
CA CYS A 70 -15.22 -10.04 1.04
C CYS A 70 -16.49 -10.89 1.28
N ALA A 71 -17.32 -11.09 0.25
CA ALA A 71 -18.53 -11.89 0.36
C ALA A 71 -18.25 -13.39 0.67
N GLU A 72 -17.04 -13.86 0.38
CA GLU A 72 -16.59 -15.23 0.63
C GLU A 72 -15.69 -15.37 1.86
N GLN A 73 -15.55 -14.34 2.71
CA GLN A 73 -14.59 -14.29 3.81
C GLN A 73 -14.56 -15.54 4.71
N ASP A 74 -15.73 -16.12 5.00
CA ASP A 74 -15.87 -17.28 5.88
C ASP A 74 -15.15 -18.53 5.33
N ARG A 75 -14.89 -18.56 4.02
CA ARG A 75 -14.19 -19.66 3.35
C ARG A 75 -12.69 -19.66 3.68
N PHE A 76 -12.06 -18.49 3.80
CA PHE A 76 -10.59 -18.36 3.86
C PHE A 76 -10.04 -17.65 5.10
N LEU A 77 -10.89 -17.10 5.96
CA LEU A 77 -10.44 -16.44 7.19
C LEU A 77 -9.65 -17.42 8.07
N ASN A 78 -8.49 -16.98 8.56
CA ASN A 78 -7.51 -17.78 9.31
C ASN A 78 -6.96 -18.99 8.55
N GLN A 79 -7.12 -19.03 7.22
CA GLN A 79 -6.54 -20.07 6.38
C GLN A 79 -5.35 -19.51 5.60
N ARG A 80 -4.36 -20.37 5.38
CA ARG A 80 -3.28 -20.10 4.42
C ARG A 80 -3.82 -20.24 3.01
N ALA A 81 -3.63 -19.23 2.18
CA ALA A 81 -4.18 -19.16 0.82
C ALA A 81 -3.18 -18.52 -0.14
N SER A 82 -3.33 -18.83 -1.43
CA SER A 82 -2.73 -18.05 -2.52
C SER A 82 -3.68 -16.93 -2.93
N LEU A 83 -3.11 -15.80 -3.29
CA LEU A 83 -3.79 -14.55 -3.60
C LEU A 83 -3.52 -14.19 -5.06
N GLU A 84 -4.58 -14.00 -5.84
CA GLU A 84 -4.47 -13.54 -7.23
C GLU A 84 -4.91 -12.09 -7.35
N TYR A 85 -4.09 -11.28 -8.02
CA TYR A 85 -4.29 -9.85 -8.14
C TYR A 85 -4.77 -9.46 -9.54
N ARG A 86 -5.62 -8.43 -9.61
CA ARG A 86 -6.01 -7.80 -10.87
C ARG A 86 -6.05 -6.28 -10.73
N GLN A 87 -5.92 -5.59 -11.85
CA GLN A 87 -6.15 -4.16 -11.92
C GLN A 87 -7.65 -3.86 -12.03
N VAL A 88 -8.16 -3.00 -11.15
CA VAL A 88 -9.55 -2.52 -11.16
C VAL A 88 -9.58 -1.00 -11.19
N ARG A 89 -10.64 -0.42 -11.77
CA ARG A 89 -10.90 1.02 -11.61
C ARG A 89 -11.70 1.25 -10.35
N VAL A 90 -11.14 2.07 -9.46
CA VAL A 90 -11.75 2.49 -8.21
C VAL A 90 -12.14 3.95 -8.34
N SER A 91 -13.39 4.28 -8.03
CA SER A 91 -13.93 5.64 -8.12
C SER A 91 -14.10 6.21 -6.72
N SER A 92 -13.49 7.36 -6.42
CA SER A 92 -13.77 8.09 -5.19
C SER A 92 -14.87 9.11 -5.45
N CYS A 93 -16.13 8.72 -5.23
CA CYS A 93 -17.25 9.65 -5.37
C CYS A 93 -17.38 10.48 -4.10
N GLN A 94 -17.05 11.77 -4.16
CA GLN A 94 -17.37 12.73 -3.09
C GLN A 94 -18.76 13.36 -3.29
N GLY A 95 -19.71 12.61 -3.87
CA GLY A 95 -21.10 13.05 -4.05
C GLY A 95 -21.37 13.99 -5.24
N ALA A 96 -20.44 14.13 -6.19
CA ALA A 96 -20.64 14.88 -7.42
C ALA A 96 -20.57 13.95 -8.64
N GLU A 97 -21.70 13.72 -9.29
CA GLU A 97 -21.78 12.95 -10.54
C GLU A 97 -21.66 13.85 -11.78
N PRO A 98 -21.02 13.38 -12.87
CA PRO A 98 -20.35 12.07 -13.00
C PRO A 98 -19.05 11.99 -12.19
N CYS A 99 -18.74 10.81 -11.64
CA CYS A 99 -17.50 10.57 -10.88
C CYS A 99 -16.27 10.88 -11.73
N ALA A 100 -15.69 12.06 -11.54
CA ALA A 100 -14.64 12.57 -12.42
C ALA A 100 -13.26 11.92 -12.19
N VAL A 101 -13.07 11.25 -11.05
CA VAL A 101 -11.78 10.67 -10.65
C VAL A 101 -11.91 9.16 -10.47
N THR A 102 -11.34 8.42 -11.42
CA THR A 102 -11.12 6.98 -11.32
C THR A 102 -9.63 6.70 -11.29
N ARG A 103 -9.15 5.93 -10.31
CA ARG A 103 -7.78 5.44 -10.23
C ARG A 103 -7.73 3.94 -10.52
N VAL A 104 -6.61 3.45 -11.05
CA VAL A 104 -6.39 2.01 -11.26
C VAL A 104 -5.65 1.47 -10.04
N GLU A 105 -6.23 0.47 -9.38
CA GLU A 105 -5.65 -0.19 -8.22
C GLU A 105 -5.41 -1.66 -8.53
N THR A 106 -4.29 -2.20 -8.05
CA THR A 106 -4.04 -3.64 -8.02
C THR A 106 -4.67 -4.19 -6.75
N VAL A 107 -5.64 -5.09 -6.89
CA VAL A 107 -6.41 -5.65 -5.76
C VAL A 107 -6.52 -7.15 -5.87
N VAL A 108 -6.67 -7.83 -4.73
CA VAL A 108 -6.96 -9.27 -4.67
C VAL A 108 -8.33 -9.54 -5.28
N ALA A 109 -8.36 -10.38 -6.31
CA ALA A 109 -9.57 -10.78 -7.00
C ALA A 109 -9.96 -12.24 -6.70
N GLU A 110 -9.01 -13.06 -6.27
CA GLU A 110 -9.24 -14.46 -5.95
C GLU A 110 -8.41 -14.89 -4.75
N VAL A 111 -9.01 -15.74 -3.92
CA VAL A 111 -8.37 -16.36 -2.75
C VAL A 111 -8.57 -17.87 -2.84
N ASN A 112 -7.47 -18.59 -2.93
CA ASN A 112 -7.46 -20.04 -3.08
C ASN A 112 -6.77 -20.68 -1.87
N ILE A 113 -7.55 -21.39 -1.04
CA ILE A 113 -7.02 -22.06 0.16
C ILE A 113 -5.99 -23.10 -0.27
N LEU A 114 -4.81 -23.04 0.34
CA LEU A 114 -3.77 -24.02 0.11
C LEU A 114 -3.99 -25.23 1.04
N PRO A 115 -3.77 -26.46 0.55
CA PRO A 115 -3.94 -27.64 1.37
C PRO A 115 -2.97 -27.61 2.55
N VAL A 116 -3.47 -27.93 3.74
CA VAL A 116 -2.62 -28.28 4.88
C VAL A 116 -1.93 -29.58 4.51
N THR A 117 -0.61 -29.59 4.38
CA THR A 117 0.16 -30.81 4.15
C THR A 117 0.47 -31.47 5.49
N PRO A 118 -0.21 -32.56 5.88
CA PRO A 118 0.24 -33.39 6.99
C PRO A 118 1.52 -34.10 6.54
N TYR A 119 2.61 -33.89 7.26
CA TYR A 119 3.84 -34.66 7.09
C TYR A 119 3.60 -36.15 7.35
#